data_AF-A0A645D2L1-F1
#
_entry.id   AF-A0A645D2L1-F1
#
_cell.length_a   1.000
_cell.length_b   1.000
_cell.length_c   1.000
_cell.angle_alpha   90.00
_cell.angle_beta   90.00
_cell.angle_gamma   90.00
#
_symmetry.space_group_name_H-M   'P 1'
#
loop_
_entity.id
_entity.type
_entity.pdbx_description
1 polymer ?
#
loop_
_entity_poly.entity_id
_entity_poly.type
_entity_poly.pdbx_seq_one_letter_code
_entity_poly.pdbx_strand_id
1 'polypeptide(L)'
;MEKDGYKWWKQRFSKMSEYFDAYRIDHILGFFRIWEVPSESVEGIMGHFNPSLPFSADELRGRGYNFNYDRDCLPYIKEYMLDEYFGYDKESVKNEFLEDFGWQTYKFKEQYNTQKKIETYLNENPDSIFNSYKETLFALISEVLFVQEPTDHSLYHPRISAQFTKSYKDLPYDQKSRFNEIYNHFYYERNNDFWYSNAMKRLPSLISSTGMLVCGEDLGMIPA
;
A
#
# COMPACT_ATOMS: atom_id res chain seq x y z
N MET A 1 -16.25 17.23 -6.34
CA MET A 1 -16.59 17.48 -4.93
C MET A 1 -16.13 18.86 -4.48
N GLU A 2 -14.84 19.20 -4.53
CA GLU A 2 -14.42 20.57 -4.12
C GLU A 2 -14.91 21.64 -5.11
N LYS A 3 -14.80 21.41 -6.42
CA LYS A 3 -15.25 22.35 -7.48
C LYS A 3 -16.73 22.74 -7.37
N ASP A 4 -17.57 21.85 -6.86
CA ASP A 4 -19.01 22.04 -6.67
C ASP A 4 -19.40 22.34 -5.21
N GLY A 5 -18.43 22.72 -4.36
CA GLY A 5 -18.68 23.14 -2.98
C GLY A 5 -19.23 22.03 -2.09
N TYR A 6 -18.87 20.78 -2.37
CA TYR A 6 -19.29 19.56 -1.68
C TYR A 6 -20.81 19.33 -1.68
N LYS A 7 -21.49 19.71 -2.77
CA LYS A 7 -22.95 19.67 -2.90
C LYS A 7 -23.57 18.32 -2.50
N TRP A 8 -22.99 17.22 -2.98
CA TRP A 8 -23.48 15.87 -2.67
C TRP A 8 -23.46 15.58 -1.16
N TRP A 9 -22.36 15.90 -0.47
CA TRP A 9 -22.24 15.68 0.97
C TRP A 9 -23.22 16.55 1.78
N LYS A 10 -23.37 17.83 1.38
CA LYS A 10 -24.32 18.74 2.03
C LYS A 10 -25.76 18.24 1.90
N GLN A 11 -26.13 17.74 0.72
CA GLN A 11 -27.46 17.14 0.49
C GLN A 11 -27.65 15.88 1.35
N ARG A 12 -26.64 15.03 1.45
CA ARG A 12 -26.66 13.83 2.30
C ARG A 12 -26.91 14.19 3.76
N PHE A 13 -26.16 15.15 4.31
CA PHE A 13 -26.33 15.57 5.71
C PHE A 13 -27.65 16.29 5.96
N SER A 14 -28.11 17.12 5.02
CA SER A 14 -29.43 17.75 5.11
C SER A 14 -30.55 16.71 5.17
N LYS A 15 -30.45 15.62 4.41
CA LYS A 15 -31.45 14.55 4.48
C LYS A 15 -31.38 13.80 5.81
N MET A 16 -30.19 13.57 6.35
CA MET A 16 -30.01 12.94 7.66
C MET A 16 -30.57 13.78 8.81
N SER A 17 -30.48 15.12 8.74
CA SER A 17 -31.01 16.01 9.79
C SER A 17 -32.53 16.01 9.93
N GLU A 18 -33.26 15.42 8.98
CA GLU A 18 -34.71 15.20 9.14
C GLU A 18 -35.02 14.09 10.17
N TYR A 19 -34.05 13.24 10.51
CA TYR A 19 -34.26 12.04 11.32
C TYR A 19 -33.42 12.01 12.60
N PHE A 20 -32.28 12.73 12.64
CA PHE A 20 -31.29 12.61 13.70
C PHE A 20 -30.82 13.97 14.19
N ASP A 21 -30.57 14.06 15.50
CA ASP A 21 -29.95 15.22 16.15
C ASP A 21 -28.42 15.12 16.20
N ALA A 22 -27.87 13.92 16.01
CA ALA A 22 -26.44 13.64 16.03
C ALA A 22 -26.10 12.53 15.04
N TYR A 23 -24.87 12.54 14.52
CA TYR A 23 -24.36 11.47 13.67
C TYR A 23 -22.89 11.19 13.94
N ARG A 24 -22.52 9.92 13.70
CA ARG A 24 -21.14 9.45 13.73
C ARG A 24 -20.59 9.40 12.32
N ILE A 25 -19.45 10.05 12.10
CA ILE A 25 -18.64 9.85 10.90
C ILE A 25 -17.71 8.68 11.22
N ASP A 26 -18.11 7.51 10.72
CA ASP A 26 -17.24 6.34 10.69
C ASP A 26 -15.99 6.63 9.85
N HIS A 27 -14.83 6.20 10.34
CA HIS A 27 -13.55 6.39 9.67
C HIS A 27 -13.28 7.87 9.26
N ILE A 28 -13.34 8.81 10.23
CA ILE A 28 -13.12 10.25 9.95
C ILE A 28 -11.74 10.53 9.35
N LEU A 29 -10.78 9.63 9.57
CA LEU A 29 -9.45 9.66 8.97
C LEU A 29 -9.49 9.77 7.43
N GLY A 30 -10.54 9.24 6.78
CA GLY A 30 -10.74 9.36 5.33
C GLY A 30 -10.81 10.81 4.81
N PHE A 31 -11.09 11.80 5.68
CA PHE A 31 -11.03 13.22 5.32
C PHE A 31 -9.60 13.77 5.31
N PHE A 32 -8.69 13.15 6.05
CA PHE A 32 -7.28 13.49 6.13
C PHE A 32 -6.50 12.80 5.01
N ARG A 33 -6.70 11.48 4.90
CA ARG A 33 -6.04 10.56 3.97
C ARG A 33 -6.86 9.29 3.81
N ILE A 34 -6.76 8.66 2.65
CA ILE A 34 -7.38 7.37 2.36
C ILE A 34 -6.26 6.39 2.02
N TRP A 35 -6.40 5.14 2.46
CA TRP A 35 -5.56 4.07 1.96
C TRP A 35 -6.09 3.63 0.60
N GLU A 36 -5.34 3.90 -0.46
CA GLU A 36 -5.70 3.47 -1.80
C GLU A 36 -4.87 2.26 -2.22
N VAL A 37 -5.53 1.31 -2.87
CA VAL A 37 -4.94 0.05 -3.28
C VAL A 37 -4.95 0.01 -4.81
N PRO A 38 -3.82 -0.31 -5.46
CA PRO A 38 -3.79 -0.45 -6.91
C PRO A 38 -4.82 -1.48 -7.40
N SER A 39 -5.45 -1.22 -8.55
CA SER A 39 -6.48 -2.12 -9.12
C SER A 39 -5.97 -3.50 -9.52
N GLU A 40 -4.64 -3.65 -9.58
CA GLU A 40 -3.92 -4.89 -9.89
C GLU A 40 -3.58 -5.72 -8.64
N SER A 41 -3.80 -5.16 -7.44
CA SER A 41 -3.65 -5.83 -6.16
C SER A 41 -4.99 -6.35 -5.69
N VAL A 42 -4.99 -7.56 -5.14
CA VAL A 42 -6.16 -8.20 -4.52
C VAL A 42 -6.18 -7.89 -3.03
N GLU A 43 -5.01 -7.87 -2.40
CA GLU A 43 -4.81 -7.53 -1.00
C GLU A 43 -4.52 -6.04 -0.81
N GLY A 44 -4.82 -5.51 0.39
CA GLY A 44 -4.59 -4.11 0.71
C GLY A 44 -3.11 -3.72 0.91
N ILE A 45 -2.20 -4.69 1.00
CA ILE A 45 -0.84 -4.47 1.49
C ILE A 45 0.06 -3.65 0.56
N MET A 46 -0.28 -3.64 -0.73
CA MET A 46 0.38 -2.85 -1.77
C MET A 46 -0.18 -1.44 -1.91
N GLY A 47 -1.10 -1.04 -1.02
CA GLY A 47 -1.63 0.30 -0.99
C GLY A 47 -0.67 1.34 -0.43
N HIS A 48 -1.11 2.60 -0.46
CA HIS A 48 -0.44 3.73 0.16
C HIS A 48 -1.46 4.82 0.54
N PHE A 49 -1.03 5.83 1.30
CA PHE A 49 -1.92 6.93 1.68
C PHE A 49 -2.05 7.98 0.57
N ASN A 50 -3.27 8.34 0.21
CA ASN A 50 -3.59 9.46 -0.69
C ASN A 50 -4.57 10.46 -0.02
N PRO A 51 -4.24 11.76 0.03
CA PRO A 51 -2.97 12.34 -0.40
C PRO A 51 -1.88 12.08 0.64
N SER A 52 -0.64 12.09 0.21
CA SER A 52 0.55 12.08 1.09
C SER A 52 1.73 12.75 0.38
N LEU A 53 2.85 12.88 1.08
CA LEU A 53 4.12 13.42 0.59
C LEU A 53 5.10 12.26 0.40
N PRO A 54 5.12 11.57 -0.76
CA PRO A 54 6.14 10.56 -1.04
C PRO A 54 7.55 11.17 -1.15
N PHE A 55 8.56 10.30 -1.23
CA PHE A 55 9.95 10.69 -1.39
C PHE A 55 10.40 10.54 -2.84
N SER A 56 11.26 11.43 -3.32
CA SER A 56 12.02 11.15 -4.54
C SER A 56 13.20 10.23 -4.24
N ALA A 57 13.71 9.56 -5.28
CA ALA A 57 14.92 8.74 -5.16
C ALA A 57 16.12 9.53 -4.60
N ASP A 58 16.27 10.80 -5.00
CA ASP A 58 17.37 11.64 -4.54
C ASP A 58 17.21 12.06 -3.07
N GLU A 59 15.98 12.27 -2.61
CA GLU A 59 15.72 12.53 -1.19
C GLU A 59 16.07 11.31 -0.32
N LEU A 60 15.72 10.09 -0.79
CA LEU A 60 16.08 8.85 -0.11
C LEU A 60 17.60 8.67 -0.02
N ARG A 61 18.32 8.93 -1.12
CA ARG A 61 19.79 8.89 -1.15
C ARG A 61 20.42 9.97 -0.29
N GLY A 62 19.87 11.19 -0.29
CA GLY A 62 20.30 12.28 0.57
C GLY A 62 20.15 11.99 2.06
N ARG A 63 19.24 11.08 2.42
CA ARG A 63 19.07 10.54 3.79
C ARG A 63 20.00 9.35 4.11
N GLY A 64 20.89 8.98 3.19
CA GLY A 64 21.86 7.89 3.38
C GLY A 64 21.31 6.50 3.07
N TYR A 65 20.11 6.39 2.49
CA TYR A 65 19.58 5.12 2.00
C TYR A 65 19.95 4.93 0.52
N ASN A 66 20.58 3.81 0.19
CA ASN A 66 21.09 3.51 -1.14
C ASN A 66 19.97 3.01 -2.07
N PHE A 67 19.00 3.89 -2.36
CA PHE A 67 17.82 3.56 -3.13
C PHE A 67 18.15 3.05 -4.54
N ASN A 68 17.59 1.89 -4.88
CA ASN A 68 17.67 1.24 -6.19
C ASN A 68 16.29 0.67 -6.56
N TYR A 69 15.71 1.15 -7.66
CA TYR A 69 14.35 0.78 -8.09
C TYR A 69 14.15 -0.74 -8.23
N ASP A 70 15.06 -1.42 -8.94
CA ASP A 70 14.93 -2.86 -9.19
C ASP A 70 14.98 -3.70 -7.91
N ARG A 71 15.70 -3.21 -6.89
CA ARG A 71 15.87 -3.90 -5.61
C ARG A 71 14.78 -3.54 -4.60
N ASP A 72 14.26 -2.32 -4.66
CA ASP A 72 13.38 -1.72 -3.64
C ASP A 72 11.90 -1.75 -4.02
N CYS A 73 11.59 -1.66 -5.31
CA CYS A 73 10.24 -1.52 -5.84
C CYS A 73 9.75 -2.72 -6.64
N LEU A 74 10.65 -3.61 -7.09
CA LEU A 74 10.26 -4.87 -7.71
C LEU A 74 10.29 -6.01 -6.68
N PRO A 75 9.46 -7.06 -6.87
CA PRO A 75 9.45 -8.22 -6.00
C PRO A 75 10.84 -8.80 -5.78
N TYR A 76 11.30 -8.79 -4.53
CA TYR A 76 12.58 -9.36 -4.13
C TYR A 76 12.42 -10.87 -3.91
N ILE A 77 12.78 -11.66 -4.92
CA ILE A 77 12.61 -13.11 -4.90
C ILE A 77 13.98 -13.77 -5.02
N LYS A 78 14.33 -14.55 -3.99
CA LYS A 78 15.59 -15.31 -3.90
C LYS A 78 15.31 -16.81 -3.84
N GLU A 79 16.25 -17.60 -4.32
CA GLU A 79 16.15 -19.07 -4.32
C GLU A 79 15.76 -19.66 -2.96
N TYR A 80 16.40 -19.21 -1.88
CA TYR A 80 16.11 -19.70 -0.53
C TYR A 80 14.66 -19.45 -0.08
N MET A 81 14.02 -18.40 -0.60
CA MET A 81 12.62 -18.08 -0.30
C MET A 81 11.70 -19.12 -0.94
N LEU A 82 12.03 -19.54 -2.16
CA LEU A 82 11.28 -20.55 -2.89
C LEU A 82 11.40 -21.92 -2.22
N ASP A 83 12.59 -22.27 -1.71
CA ASP A 83 12.80 -23.49 -0.91
C ASP A 83 11.91 -23.50 0.35
N GLU A 84 11.87 -22.39 1.08
CA GLU A 84 11.08 -22.27 2.32
C GLU A 84 9.57 -22.28 2.07
N TYR A 85 9.13 -21.65 0.97
CA TYR A 85 7.71 -21.44 0.68
C TYR A 85 7.03 -22.58 -0.06
N PHE A 86 7.74 -23.25 -0.95
CA PHE A 86 7.15 -24.27 -1.84
C PHE A 86 7.71 -25.67 -1.62
N GLY A 87 8.84 -25.81 -0.91
CA GLY A 87 9.43 -27.11 -0.60
C GLY A 87 9.60 -27.98 -1.85
N TYR A 88 8.93 -29.13 -1.88
CA TYR A 88 9.01 -30.08 -3.00
C TYR A 88 8.41 -29.54 -4.32
N ASP A 89 7.45 -28.62 -4.25
CA ASP A 89 6.78 -28.05 -5.44
C ASP A 89 7.52 -26.84 -6.02
N LYS A 90 8.67 -26.46 -5.44
CA LYS A 90 9.47 -25.31 -5.85
C LYS A 90 9.71 -25.26 -7.35
N GLU A 91 10.17 -26.36 -7.94
CA GLU A 91 10.52 -26.39 -9.37
C GLU A 91 9.28 -26.19 -10.25
N SER A 92 8.12 -26.74 -9.86
CA SER A 92 6.86 -26.54 -10.57
C SER A 92 6.43 -25.07 -10.54
N VAL A 93 6.47 -24.44 -9.37
CA VAL A 93 6.11 -23.01 -9.21
C VAL A 93 7.08 -22.12 -9.96
N LYS A 94 8.39 -22.37 -9.84
CA LYS A 94 9.44 -21.62 -10.52
C LYS A 94 9.27 -21.70 -12.04
N ASN A 95 9.04 -22.90 -12.58
CA ASN A 95 8.85 -23.10 -14.02
C ASN A 95 7.56 -22.46 -14.55
N GLU A 96 6.50 -22.41 -13.76
CA GLU A 96 5.23 -21.82 -14.20
C GLU A 96 5.26 -20.29 -14.09
N PHE A 97 5.56 -19.75 -12.92
CA PHE A 97 5.32 -18.34 -12.60
C PHE A 97 6.54 -17.43 -12.75
N LEU A 98 7.75 -17.98 -12.67
CA LEU A 98 8.98 -17.20 -12.53
C LEU A 98 9.92 -17.34 -13.73
N GLU A 99 10.80 -16.37 -13.88
CA GLU A 99 11.93 -16.37 -14.80
C GLU A 99 13.22 -16.06 -14.03
N ASP A 100 14.33 -16.67 -14.47
CA ASP A 100 15.66 -16.45 -13.89
C ASP A 100 16.14 -15.03 -14.21
N PHE A 101 16.50 -14.28 -13.17
CA PHE A 101 17.01 -12.92 -13.26
C PHE A 101 18.50 -12.81 -12.88
N GLY A 102 19.19 -13.95 -12.83
CA GLY A 102 20.60 -14.11 -12.50
C GLY A 102 20.84 -14.20 -10.99
N TRP A 103 22.01 -14.74 -10.61
CA TRP A 103 22.49 -14.74 -9.21
C TRP A 103 21.47 -15.27 -8.19
N GLN A 104 20.75 -16.35 -8.53
CA GLN A 104 19.71 -16.95 -7.69
C GLN A 104 18.58 -15.95 -7.33
N THR A 105 18.28 -15.03 -8.25
CA THR A 105 17.14 -14.12 -8.18
C THR A 105 16.14 -14.43 -9.27
N TYR A 106 14.88 -14.14 -8.99
CA TYR A 106 13.77 -14.44 -9.88
C TYR A 106 12.87 -13.23 -10.05
N LYS A 107 12.19 -13.18 -11.19
CA LYS A 107 11.08 -12.26 -11.44
C LYS A 107 9.84 -13.05 -11.82
N PHE A 108 8.67 -12.50 -11.54
CA PHE A 108 7.45 -13.03 -12.13
C PHE A 108 7.46 -12.79 -13.64
N LYS A 109 7.06 -13.80 -14.40
CA LYS A 109 6.78 -13.64 -15.83
C LYS A 109 5.70 -12.58 -16.02
N GLU A 110 5.71 -11.89 -17.16
CA GLU A 110 4.83 -10.75 -17.43
C GLU A 110 3.33 -11.08 -17.27
N GLN A 111 2.92 -12.30 -17.62
CA GLN A 111 1.53 -12.74 -17.48
C GLN A 111 1.10 -13.04 -16.03
N TYR A 112 2.01 -13.01 -15.06
CA TYR A 112 1.75 -13.31 -13.64
C TYR A 112 2.30 -12.25 -12.67
N ASN A 113 2.76 -11.10 -13.16
CA ASN A 113 3.47 -10.10 -12.35
C ASN A 113 2.56 -9.21 -11.47
N THR A 114 1.27 -9.53 -11.34
CA THR A 114 0.33 -8.85 -10.42
C THR A 114 -0.54 -9.88 -9.72
N GLN A 115 -1.04 -9.55 -8.51
CA GLN A 115 -1.90 -10.46 -7.75
C GLN A 115 -3.17 -10.81 -8.53
N LYS A 116 -3.74 -9.84 -9.24
CA LYS A 116 -4.93 -10.04 -10.07
C LYS A 116 -4.70 -10.97 -11.25
N LYS A 117 -3.53 -10.90 -11.89
CA LYS A 117 -3.14 -11.83 -12.97
C LYS A 117 -3.01 -13.26 -12.45
N ILE A 118 -2.37 -13.45 -11.29
CA ILE A 118 -2.28 -14.75 -10.62
C ILE A 118 -3.68 -15.27 -10.24
N GLU A 119 -4.51 -14.43 -9.62
CA GLU A 119 -5.88 -14.81 -9.26
C GLU A 119 -6.69 -15.26 -10.47
N THR A 120 -6.57 -14.53 -11.59
CA THR A 120 -7.25 -14.87 -12.84
C THR A 120 -6.81 -16.25 -13.33
N TYR A 121 -5.51 -16.50 -13.39
CA TYR A 121 -4.97 -17.80 -13.78
C TYR A 121 -5.45 -18.95 -12.88
N LEU A 122 -5.45 -18.74 -11.56
CA LEU A 122 -5.88 -19.75 -10.59
C LEU A 122 -7.38 -20.07 -10.73
N ASN A 123 -8.22 -19.05 -10.93
CA ASN A 123 -9.65 -19.22 -11.16
C ASN A 123 -9.95 -19.96 -12.48
N GLU A 124 -9.13 -19.75 -13.51
CA GLU A 124 -9.23 -20.47 -14.79
C GLU A 124 -8.74 -21.92 -14.70
N ASN A 125 -7.94 -22.25 -13.67
CA ASN A 125 -7.33 -23.56 -13.46
C ASN A 125 -7.60 -24.10 -12.04
N PRO A 126 -8.87 -24.36 -11.66
CA PRO A 126 -9.25 -24.66 -10.28
C PRO A 126 -8.65 -25.96 -9.72
N ASP A 127 -8.35 -26.93 -10.58
CA ASP A 127 -7.75 -28.21 -10.19
C ASP A 127 -6.21 -28.18 -10.10
N SER A 128 -5.60 -27.03 -10.40
CA SER A 128 -4.15 -26.87 -10.34
C SER A 128 -3.64 -26.94 -8.90
N ILE A 129 -2.49 -27.60 -8.70
CA ILE A 129 -1.77 -27.61 -7.42
C ILE A 129 -1.44 -26.19 -6.94
N PHE A 130 -1.35 -25.22 -7.85
CA PHE A 130 -0.98 -23.84 -7.53
C PHE A 130 -2.04 -23.09 -6.73
N ASN A 131 -3.29 -23.58 -6.68
CA ASN A 131 -4.34 -22.96 -5.87
C ASN A 131 -4.01 -22.99 -4.36
N SER A 132 -3.31 -24.02 -3.88
CA SER A 132 -2.85 -24.07 -2.48
C SER A 132 -1.79 -23.03 -2.16
N TYR A 133 -1.14 -22.45 -3.18
CA TYR A 133 -0.05 -21.49 -3.07
C TYR A 133 -0.48 -20.05 -3.35
N LYS A 134 -1.77 -19.75 -3.50
CA LYS A 134 -2.29 -18.40 -3.82
C LYS A 134 -1.71 -17.32 -2.90
N GLU A 135 -1.87 -17.48 -1.60
CA GLU A 135 -1.41 -16.51 -0.58
C GLU A 135 0.11 -16.38 -0.60
N THR A 136 0.84 -17.48 -0.81
CA THR A 136 2.29 -17.49 -0.90
C THR A 136 2.80 -16.75 -2.14
N LEU A 137 2.12 -16.90 -3.29
CA LEU A 137 2.42 -16.17 -4.51
C LEU A 137 2.14 -14.67 -4.34
N PHE A 138 1.05 -14.31 -3.67
CA PHE A 138 0.71 -12.93 -3.34
C PHE A 138 1.74 -12.30 -2.38
N ALA A 139 2.22 -13.07 -1.40
CA ALA A 139 3.29 -12.66 -0.51
C ALA A 139 4.58 -12.38 -1.29
N LEU A 140 4.96 -13.22 -2.26
CA LEU A 140 6.13 -12.98 -3.11
C LEU A 140 6.01 -11.71 -3.96
N ILE A 141 4.84 -11.42 -4.54
CA ILE A 141 4.61 -10.14 -5.23
C ILE A 141 4.80 -8.95 -4.29
N SER A 142 4.43 -9.14 -3.02
CA SER A 142 4.46 -8.09 -2.00
C SER A 142 5.81 -7.94 -1.28
N GLU A 143 6.84 -8.68 -1.69
CA GLU A 143 8.22 -8.60 -1.17
C GLU A 143 8.96 -7.37 -1.72
N VAL A 144 8.40 -6.19 -1.46
CA VAL A 144 8.95 -4.88 -1.84
C VAL A 144 9.17 -4.01 -0.61
N LEU A 145 10.05 -3.02 -0.71
CA LEU A 145 10.27 -2.03 0.35
C LEU A 145 9.58 -0.70 0.08
N PHE A 146 9.40 -0.35 -1.19
CA PHE A 146 8.74 0.87 -1.60
C PHE A 146 7.69 0.60 -2.68
N VAL A 147 6.56 1.30 -2.59
CA VAL A 147 5.53 1.35 -3.61
C VAL A 147 5.74 2.62 -4.44
N GLN A 148 5.77 2.49 -5.76
CA GLN A 148 5.90 3.63 -6.67
C GLN A 148 4.59 4.41 -6.74
N GLU A 149 4.68 5.73 -6.69
CA GLU A 149 3.53 6.63 -6.83
C GLU A 149 2.88 6.49 -8.22
N PRO A 150 1.56 6.22 -8.32
CA PRO A 150 0.89 6.00 -9.61
C PRO A 150 0.84 7.22 -10.54
N THR A 151 0.84 8.43 -9.98
CA THR A 151 0.68 9.67 -10.78
C THR A 151 2.01 10.31 -11.17
N ASP A 152 3.04 10.15 -10.35
CA ASP A 152 4.39 10.63 -10.56
C ASP A 152 5.39 9.50 -10.23
N HIS A 153 5.81 8.78 -11.26
CA HIS A 153 6.68 7.62 -11.13
C HIS A 153 8.09 7.94 -10.60
N SER A 154 8.44 9.21 -10.39
CA SER A 154 9.69 9.61 -9.74
C SER A 154 9.63 9.55 -8.21
N LEU A 155 8.44 9.29 -7.65
CA LEU A 155 8.15 9.31 -6.22
C LEU A 155 7.80 7.93 -5.66
N TYR A 156 8.12 7.72 -4.39
CA TYR A 156 8.07 6.43 -3.72
C TYR A 156 7.53 6.54 -2.30
N HIS A 157 6.67 5.60 -1.94
CA HIS A 157 6.10 5.42 -0.60
C HIS A 157 6.78 4.24 0.09
N PRO A 158 7.27 4.35 1.33
CA PRO A 158 7.67 3.18 2.10
C PRO A 158 6.47 2.22 2.20
N ARG A 159 6.66 0.94 1.89
CA ARG A 159 5.59 -0.06 2.00
C ARG A 159 5.26 -0.28 3.47
N ILE A 160 3.97 -0.29 3.81
CA ILE A 160 3.54 -0.50 5.20
C ILE A 160 4.05 -1.84 5.69
N SER A 161 4.54 -1.94 6.93
CA SER A 161 5.00 -3.21 7.51
C SER A 161 6.16 -3.87 6.74
N ALA A 162 6.90 -3.11 5.93
CA ALA A 162 8.03 -3.62 5.14
C ALA A 162 9.12 -4.26 6.02
N GLN A 163 9.22 -3.91 7.29
CA GLN A 163 10.18 -4.49 8.24
C GLN A 163 10.01 -6.00 8.45
N PHE A 164 8.82 -6.54 8.13
CA PHE A 164 8.54 -7.97 8.26
C PHE A 164 8.89 -8.79 7.00
N THR A 165 9.16 -8.12 5.87
CA THR A 165 9.49 -8.78 4.60
C THR A 165 10.88 -9.41 4.66
N LYS A 166 11.12 -10.43 3.82
CA LYS A 166 12.47 -10.98 3.64
C LYS A 166 13.37 -9.98 2.91
N SER A 167 12.83 -9.18 2.00
CA SER A 167 13.53 -8.06 1.36
C SER A 167 14.18 -7.10 2.37
N TYR A 168 13.49 -6.77 3.46
CA TYR A 168 14.06 -5.95 4.53
C TYR A 168 15.09 -6.74 5.34
N LYS A 169 14.82 -8.02 5.65
CA LYS A 169 15.75 -8.85 6.43
C LYS A 169 17.10 -9.03 5.73
N ASP A 170 17.14 -9.00 4.41
CA ASP A 170 18.38 -9.11 3.63
C ASP A 170 19.13 -7.78 3.46
N LEU A 171 18.59 -6.67 3.98
CA LEU A 171 19.33 -5.40 4.01
C LEU A 171 20.58 -5.48 4.92
N PRO A 172 21.68 -4.82 4.51
CA PRO A 172 22.75 -4.46 5.42
C PRO A 172 22.25 -3.68 6.64
N TYR A 173 22.93 -3.83 7.78
CA TYR A 173 22.50 -3.23 9.05
C TYR A 173 22.35 -1.70 8.98
N ASP A 174 23.28 -1.02 8.32
CA ASP A 174 23.23 0.43 8.12
C ASP A 174 21.99 0.83 7.30
N GLN A 175 21.68 0.08 6.24
CA GLN A 175 20.52 0.35 5.39
C GLN A 175 19.19 0.07 6.09
N LYS A 176 19.14 -0.92 7.00
CA LYS A 176 17.97 -1.15 7.87
C LYS A 176 17.69 0.05 8.76
N SER A 177 18.74 0.62 9.38
CA SER A 177 18.60 1.83 10.21
C SER A 177 18.03 2.99 9.40
N ARG A 178 18.61 3.26 8.22
CA ARG A 178 18.15 4.33 7.34
C ARG A 178 16.72 4.12 6.84
N PHE A 179 16.36 2.90 6.47
CA PHE A 179 15.00 2.57 6.08
C PHE A 179 14.01 2.83 7.23
N ASN A 180 14.32 2.43 8.46
CA ASN A 180 13.43 2.67 9.60
C ASN A 180 13.27 4.16 9.93
N GLU A 181 14.34 4.95 9.81
CA GLU A 181 14.26 6.41 9.94
C GLU A 181 13.31 7.01 8.89
N ILE A 182 13.44 6.60 7.62
CA ILE A 182 12.57 7.02 6.51
C ILE A 182 11.11 6.60 6.75
N TYR A 183 10.90 5.35 7.13
CA TYR A 183 9.58 4.78 7.40
C TYR A 183 8.88 5.52 8.54
N ASN A 184 9.57 5.70 9.68
CA ASN A 184 9.00 6.37 10.83
C ASN A 184 8.70 7.84 10.53
N HIS A 185 9.62 8.52 9.85
CA HIS A 185 9.41 9.89 9.42
C HIS A 185 8.20 10.00 8.48
N PHE A 186 8.02 9.08 7.54
CA PHE A 186 6.86 9.10 6.63
C PHE A 186 5.52 8.97 7.38
N TYR A 187 5.41 7.96 8.24
CA TYR A 187 4.14 7.57 8.84
C TYR A 187 3.76 8.39 10.07
N TYR A 188 4.73 8.96 10.79
CA TYR A 188 4.49 9.60 12.09
C TYR A 188 4.86 11.08 12.14
N GLU A 189 5.51 11.64 11.12
CA GLU A 189 5.99 13.03 11.14
C GLU A 189 5.65 13.80 9.86
N ARG A 190 6.24 13.41 8.73
CA ARG A 190 6.25 14.12 7.43
C ARG A 190 4.88 14.61 6.99
N ASN A 191 3.86 13.77 7.19
CA ASN A 191 2.53 13.99 6.64
C ASN A 191 1.56 14.68 7.60
N ASN A 192 1.90 14.89 8.88
CA ASN A 192 0.94 15.33 9.90
C ASN A 192 0.29 16.68 9.55
N ASP A 193 1.10 17.71 9.29
CA ASP A 193 0.59 19.04 8.97
C ASP A 193 -0.11 19.08 7.60
N PHE A 194 0.39 18.28 6.66
CA PHE A 194 -0.19 18.16 5.32
C PHE A 194 -1.59 17.55 5.36
N TRP A 195 -1.75 16.43 6.08
CA TRP A 195 -3.03 15.77 6.28
C TRP A 195 -4.01 16.62 7.06
N TYR A 196 -3.56 17.30 8.12
CA TYR A 196 -4.38 18.28 8.84
C TYR A 196 -4.89 19.37 7.89
N SER A 197 -3.99 20.00 7.14
CA SER A 197 -4.34 21.06 6.19
C SER A 197 -5.30 20.57 5.10
N ASN A 198 -5.11 19.35 4.61
CA ASN A 198 -6.01 18.75 3.63
C ASN A 198 -7.42 18.51 4.20
N ALA A 199 -7.52 17.98 5.42
CA ALA A 199 -8.80 17.75 6.08
C ALA A 199 -9.54 19.07 6.35
N MET A 200 -8.82 20.11 6.79
CA MET A 200 -9.38 21.43 7.09
C MET A 200 -9.92 22.18 5.89
N LYS A 201 -9.57 21.79 4.65
CA LYS A 201 -10.22 22.33 3.44
C LYS A 201 -11.67 21.87 3.31
N ARG A 202 -11.99 20.68 3.83
CA ARG A 202 -13.25 19.98 3.56
C ARG A 202 -14.14 19.91 4.79
N LEU A 203 -13.56 19.46 5.93
CA LEU A 203 -14.29 19.18 7.15
C LEU A 203 -15.15 20.36 7.63
N PRO A 204 -14.64 21.61 7.76
CA PRO A 204 -15.43 22.71 8.31
C PRO A 204 -16.73 22.96 7.56
N SER A 205 -16.69 23.01 6.22
CA SER A 205 -17.89 23.23 5.40
C SER A 205 -18.89 22.07 5.46
N LEU A 206 -18.43 20.87 5.84
CA LEU A 206 -19.24 19.67 5.91
C LEU A 206 -19.92 19.56 7.28
N ILE A 207 -19.16 19.72 8.36
CA ILE A 207 -19.69 19.59 9.73
C ILE A 207 -20.60 20.76 10.12
N SER A 208 -20.40 21.94 9.52
CA SER A 208 -21.26 23.11 9.76
C SER A 208 -22.49 23.19 8.82
N SER A 209 -22.76 22.14 8.03
CA SER A 209 -23.83 22.17 7.04
C SER A 209 -25.23 21.96 7.63
N THR A 210 -25.30 21.41 8.84
CA THR A 210 -26.53 21.23 9.61
C THR A 210 -26.29 21.60 11.08
N GLY A 211 -27.35 21.63 11.89
CA GLY A 211 -27.25 21.83 13.34
C GLY A 211 -26.99 20.54 14.14
N MET A 212 -26.77 19.40 13.46
CA MET A 212 -26.56 18.11 14.13
C MET A 212 -25.20 18.06 14.84
N LEU A 213 -25.15 17.40 16.00
CA LEU A 213 -23.88 17.11 16.68
C LEU A 213 -23.06 16.11 15.85
N VAL A 214 -21.81 16.46 15.56
CA VAL A 214 -20.88 15.61 14.79
C VAL A 214 -19.94 14.87 15.71
N CYS A 215 -19.93 13.54 15.62
CA CYS A 215 -19.01 12.67 16.33
C CYS A 215 -18.03 12.01 15.35
N GLY A 216 -16.74 12.29 15.45
CA GLY A 216 -15.71 11.65 14.62
C GLY A 216 -15.15 10.40 15.27
N GLU A 217 -15.17 9.28 14.55
CA GLU A 217 -14.45 8.08 14.97
C GLU A 217 -13.03 8.09 14.41
N ASP A 218 -12.05 8.06 15.31
CA ASP A 218 -10.64 7.85 14.98
C ASP A 218 -10.23 6.44 15.40
N LEU A 219 -9.89 5.61 14.42
CA LEU A 219 -9.37 4.26 14.61
C LEU A 219 -7.82 4.23 14.65
N GLY A 220 -7.15 5.36 14.46
CA GLY A 220 -5.71 5.46 14.37
C GLY A 220 -5.12 4.85 13.10
N MET A 221 -3.84 4.50 13.16
CA MET A 221 -3.13 3.83 12.08
C MET A 221 -3.48 2.34 12.05
N ILE A 222 -4.48 1.95 11.25
CA ILE A 222 -4.78 0.53 11.00
C ILE A 222 -4.77 0.24 9.49
N PRO A 223 -3.60 -0.04 8.90
CA PRO A 223 -3.52 -0.94 7.76
C PRO A 223 -3.14 -2.31 8.35
N ALA A 224 -4.17 -3.07 8.76
CA ALA A 224 -4.01 -4.49 9.12
C ALA A 224 -4.24 -5.35 7.88
#